data_AF-A0A2M7ALL9-F1
#
_entry.id   AF-A0A2M7ALL9-F1
#
_cell.length_a   1.000
_cell.length_b   1.000
_cell.length_c   1.000
_cell.angle_alpha   90.00
_cell.angle_beta   90.00
_cell.angle_gamma   90.00
#
_symmetry.space_group_name_H-M   'P 1'
#
loop_
_entity.id
_entity.type
_entity.pdbx_description
1 polymer ?
#
loop_
_entity_poly.entity_id
_entity_poly.type
_entity_poly.pdbx_seq_one_letter_code
_entity_poly.pdbx_strand_id
1 'polypeptide(L)'
;MIIKKFFSILSVFMLLALNFPAFSVHAATVTNFSDAMSRAKVSVASDHLITFTIADAFVEADTMTLTFASDFAITNVLFTDVDFADDGADLTVVDGAPGVGEIGFAKNAGNRTITFTAGATVNVAAASIITIEIGTNATGPGVNQITNPTTAGSFQVALTGTGFADSGEVDVPIMDDDQVSITATVDTYLLFDLDVAAAHGDSNAPYSISLGELNFAAVTTATDHIFMDLDSNAENGTVIQVKDANNGLLSSYASYTIASASETLTINQDTNDGYGLQNGTFSFTSGAWNESGTYNVDGAVVGAVSTAWSEVANTNSEPIVGGSGEMLVKAVAAKITSAADDYADTLTFRATGMY
;
A
#
# COMPACT_ATOMS: atom_id res chain seq x y z
N MET A 1 83.60 52.67 21.82
CA MET A 1 83.60 51.35 21.16
C MET A 1 82.37 50.48 21.49
N ILE A 2 81.70 50.69 22.64
CA ILE A 2 80.53 49.90 23.08
C ILE A 2 79.23 50.20 22.29
N ILE A 3 79.01 51.46 21.88
CA ILE A 3 77.78 51.87 21.15
C ILE A 3 77.69 51.26 19.74
N LYS A 4 78.81 51.04 19.03
CA LYS A 4 78.82 50.39 17.71
C LYS A 4 78.49 48.89 17.79
N LYS A 5 78.82 48.22 18.90
CA LYS A 5 78.48 46.80 19.11
C LYS A 5 77.00 46.61 19.45
N PHE A 6 76.38 47.59 20.13
CA PHE A 6 74.95 47.55 20.46
C PHE A 6 74.04 47.67 19.21
N PHE A 7 74.35 48.59 18.29
CA PHE A 7 73.60 48.74 17.04
C PHE A 7 73.76 47.53 16.10
N SER A 8 74.95 46.93 16.05
CA SER A 8 75.17 45.75 15.20
C SER A 8 74.42 44.50 15.68
N ILE A 9 74.25 44.34 17.00
CA ILE A 9 73.48 43.21 17.56
C ILE A 9 71.97 43.44 17.33
N LEU A 10 71.49 44.68 17.47
CA LEU A 10 70.09 45.03 17.23
C LEU A 10 69.69 44.84 15.75
N SER A 11 70.57 45.21 14.80
CA SER A 11 70.32 45.01 13.36
C SER A 11 70.35 43.54 12.96
N VAL A 12 71.21 42.70 13.56
CA VAL A 12 71.20 41.25 13.31
C VAL A 12 69.95 40.59 13.88
N PHE A 13 69.46 41.05 15.04
CA PHE A 13 68.19 40.57 15.59
C PHE A 13 66.97 40.98 14.75
N MET A 14 66.95 42.20 14.21
CA MET A 14 65.88 42.66 13.31
C MET A 14 65.89 41.92 11.96
N LEU A 15 67.06 41.57 11.43
CA LEU A 15 67.18 40.84 10.17
C LEU A 15 66.85 39.34 10.30
N LEU A 16 67.06 38.75 11.50
CA LEU A 16 66.60 37.39 11.82
C LEU A 16 65.08 37.32 12.01
N ALA A 17 64.47 38.36 12.61
CA ALA A 17 63.02 38.41 12.82
C ALA A 17 62.21 38.50 11.51
N LEU A 18 62.83 38.97 10.42
CA LEU A 18 62.22 39.05 9.08
C LEU A 18 62.38 37.77 8.23
N ASN A 19 63.08 36.75 8.73
CA ASN A 19 63.33 35.46 8.05
C ASN A 19 62.63 34.27 8.71
N PHE A 20 61.59 34.49 9.51
CA PHE A 20 60.68 33.39 9.83
C PHE A 20 59.82 33.13 8.58
N PRO A 21 59.94 31.97 7.90
CA PRO A 21 58.98 31.61 6.89
C PRO A 21 57.61 31.64 7.55
N ALA A 22 56.67 32.42 7.00
CA ALA A 22 55.28 32.25 7.32
C ALA A 22 54.92 30.82 6.90
N PHE A 23 54.86 29.90 7.86
CA PHE A 23 54.31 28.58 7.60
C PHE A 23 52.83 28.79 7.31
N SER A 24 52.45 28.69 6.03
CA SER A 24 51.06 28.50 5.67
C SER A 24 50.65 27.15 6.24
N VAL A 25 49.86 27.17 7.31
CA VAL A 25 49.17 25.97 7.79
C VAL A 25 48.10 25.67 6.74
N HIS A 26 48.26 24.57 6.02
CA HIS A 26 47.19 24.04 5.19
C HIS A 26 46.24 23.26 6.08
N ALA A 27 44.96 23.62 6.03
CA ALA A 27 43.88 22.81 6.58
C ALA A 27 43.93 21.40 5.96
N ALA A 28 43.90 20.35 6.76
CA ALA A 28 43.66 19.01 6.24
C ALA A 28 42.18 18.89 5.79
N THR A 29 41.90 18.00 4.85
CA THR A 29 40.53 17.81 4.35
C THR A 29 39.88 16.66 5.10
N VAL A 30 38.70 16.88 5.68
CA VAL A 30 37.91 15.77 6.26
C VAL A 30 37.55 14.78 5.16
N THR A 31 37.41 13.50 5.53
CA THR A 31 37.03 12.45 4.58
C THR A 31 35.62 11.94 4.87
N ASN A 32 35.00 11.26 3.91
CA ASN A 32 33.65 10.72 4.03
C ASN A 32 32.59 11.77 4.43
N PHE A 33 32.75 13.02 3.99
CA PHE A 33 31.79 14.07 4.32
C PHE A 33 30.48 13.84 3.54
N SER A 34 29.41 13.58 4.28
CA SER A 34 28.05 13.39 3.76
C SER A 34 27.03 14.16 4.59
N ASP A 35 25.93 14.55 3.93
CA ASP A 35 24.71 15.05 4.58
C ASP A 35 23.52 14.31 3.98
N ALA A 36 22.83 13.53 4.82
CA ALA A 36 21.60 12.84 4.46
C ALA A 36 20.40 13.63 4.99
N MET A 37 19.59 14.12 4.07
CA MET A 37 18.40 14.93 4.35
C MET A 37 17.13 14.09 4.32
N SER A 38 16.20 14.33 5.25
CA SER A 38 14.89 13.67 5.23
C SER A 38 13.97 14.21 4.12
N ARG A 39 14.17 15.46 3.67
CA ARG A 39 13.47 16.09 2.56
C ARG A 39 14.43 16.91 1.71
N ALA A 40 14.32 16.81 0.39
CA ALA A 40 15.05 17.64 -0.58
C ALA A 40 14.16 18.71 -1.23
N LYS A 41 12.87 18.76 -0.90
CA LYS A 41 11.93 19.72 -1.47
C LYS A 41 12.21 21.17 -1.04
N VAL A 42 12.08 22.11 -1.97
CA VAL A 42 12.16 23.55 -1.70
C VAL A 42 11.22 23.99 -0.57
N SER A 43 11.70 24.89 0.30
CA SER A 43 10.91 25.49 1.39
C SER A 43 10.26 24.48 2.36
N VAL A 44 10.79 23.26 2.43
CA VAL A 44 10.32 22.21 3.36
C VAL A 44 11.37 22.00 4.44
N ALA A 45 10.89 21.78 5.66
CA ALA A 45 11.72 21.41 6.79
C ALA A 45 12.33 20.00 6.57
N SER A 46 13.64 19.89 6.78
CA SER A 46 14.41 18.66 6.66
C SER A 46 15.25 18.42 7.91
N ASP A 47 15.29 17.17 8.33
CA ASP A 47 16.33 16.67 9.22
C ASP A 47 17.63 16.56 8.44
N HIS A 48 18.75 16.65 9.15
CA HIS A 48 20.07 16.41 8.58
C HIS A 48 20.80 15.36 9.41
N LEU A 49 21.49 14.46 8.73
CA LEU A 49 22.45 13.53 9.32
C LEU A 49 23.78 13.78 8.64
N ILE A 50 24.64 14.53 9.32
CA ILE A 50 25.91 15.00 8.79
C ILE A 50 27.02 14.14 9.38
N THR A 51 27.82 13.51 8.54
CA THR A 51 28.90 12.61 8.97
C THR A 51 30.19 12.96 8.24
N PHE A 52 31.31 12.96 8.95
CA PHE A 52 32.64 13.10 8.37
C PHE A 52 33.72 12.51 9.29
N THR A 53 34.86 12.16 8.74
CA THR A 53 36.04 11.68 9.47
C THR A 53 37.07 12.80 9.55
N ILE A 54 37.46 13.18 10.76
CA ILE A 54 38.45 14.24 11.00
C ILE A 54 39.89 13.72 10.83
N ALA A 55 40.77 14.57 10.33
CA ALA A 55 42.20 14.28 10.16
C ALA A 55 43.01 14.73 11.37
N ASP A 56 42.66 15.86 11.98
CA ASP A 56 43.26 16.38 13.19
C ASP A 56 42.33 16.16 14.40
N ALA A 57 42.91 16.13 15.61
CA ALA A 57 42.12 15.99 16.84
C ALA A 57 41.27 17.25 17.09
N PHE A 58 40.11 17.08 17.71
CA PHE A 58 39.25 18.17 18.17
C PHE A 58 39.25 18.21 19.69
N VAL A 59 39.96 19.21 20.23
CA VAL A 59 40.31 19.30 21.65
C VAL A 59 39.85 20.62 22.27
N GLU A 60 40.00 20.75 23.58
CA GLU A 60 39.60 21.94 24.35
C GLU A 60 39.88 23.28 23.63
N ALA A 61 38.83 24.12 23.56
CA ALA A 61 38.77 25.43 22.92
C ALA A 61 38.79 25.44 21.38
N ASP A 62 38.93 24.29 20.72
CA ASP A 62 38.71 24.21 19.29
C ASP A 62 37.23 24.43 18.94
N THR A 63 36.99 24.91 17.72
CA THR A 63 35.65 25.06 17.16
C THR A 63 35.52 24.37 15.81
N MET A 64 34.41 23.67 15.60
CA MET A 64 33.94 23.22 14.28
C MET A 64 32.73 24.04 13.87
N THR A 65 32.69 24.53 12.65
CA THR A 65 31.60 25.36 12.12
C THR A 65 31.09 24.79 10.81
N LEU A 66 29.84 24.35 10.83
CA LEU A 66 29.05 24.04 9.64
C LEU A 66 28.46 25.34 9.09
N THR A 67 28.62 25.57 7.78
CA THR A 67 28.07 26.71 7.04
C THR A 67 27.19 26.19 5.91
N PHE A 68 25.91 26.54 5.93
CA PHE A 68 24.96 26.17 4.87
C PHE A 68 24.95 27.24 3.77
N ALA A 69 24.82 26.88 2.47
CA ALA A 69 25.07 27.72 1.27
C ALA A 69 24.39 29.09 1.17
N SER A 70 23.31 29.33 0.42
CA SER A 70 22.38 30.47 0.62
C SER A 70 20.97 29.91 0.86
N ASP A 71 20.08 30.69 1.48
CA ASP A 71 18.64 30.39 1.58
C ASP A 71 18.17 29.22 2.47
N PHE A 72 19.06 28.34 2.97
CA PHE A 72 18.72 27.47 4.11
C PHE A 72 18.31 28.31 5.33
N ALA A 73 17.20 28.01 5.97
CA ALA A 73 16.77 28.70 7.20
C ALA A 73 17.02 27.84 8.44
N ILE A 74 17.97 28.28 9.27
CA ILE A 74 18.36 27.62 10.54
C ILE A 74 17.80 28.32 11.78
N THR A 75 16.94 29.33 11.60
CA THR A 75 16.50 30.25 12.67
C THR A 75 15.90 29.53 13.88
N ASN A 76 15.15 28.46 13.63
CA ASN A 76 14.41 27.75 14.67
C ASN A 76 15.23 26.63 15.34
N VAL A 77 16.37 26.22 14.78
CA VAL A 77 17.19 25.14 15.34
C VAL A 77 17.77 25.59 16.69
N LEU A 78 17.55 24.83 17.74
CA LEU A 78 18.11 25.03 19.08
C LEU A 78 19.14 23.95 19.39
N PHE A 79 19.92 24.13 20.46
CA PHE A 79 20.89 23.12 20.89
C PHE A 79 20.21 21.78 21.24
N THR A 80 18.94 21.79 21.63
CA THR A 80 18.16 20.57 21.92
C THR A 80 17.66 19.84 20.68
N ASP A 81 17.85 20.44 19.49
CA ASP A 81 17.53 19.83 18.21
C ASP A 81 18.79 19.29 17.52
N VAL A 82 19.93 19.25 18.23
CA VAL A 82 21.23 18.87 17.68
C VAL A 82 21.98 17.96 18.62
N ASP A 83 22.44 16.83 18.12
CA ASP A 83 23.38 15.95 18.82
C ASP A 83 24.74 15.94 18.13
N PHE A 84 25.77 15.64 18.91
CA PHE A 84 27.15 15.51 18.47
C PHE A 84 27.71 14.20 19.01
N ALA A 85 28.05 13.28 18.14
CA ALA A 85 28.62 11.99 18.50
C ALA A 85 30.05 11.82 17.97
N ASP A 86 30.91 11.23 18.80
CA ASP A 86 32.26 10.78 18.46
C ASP A 86 32.26 9.25 18.41
N ASP A 87 32.57 8.69 17.24
CA ASP A 87 32.60 7.24 16.98
C ASP A 87 31.29 6.52 17.41
N GLY A 88 30.16 7.23 17.27
CA GLY A 88 28.82 6.74 17.61
C GLY A 88 28.45 6.85 19.10
N ALA A 89 29.26 7.51 19.92
CA ALA A 89 28.93 7.84 21.30
C ALA A 89 28.58 9.34 21.43
N ASP A 90 27.39 9.62 21.95
CA ASP A 90 26.92 11.00 22.14
C ASP A 90 27.75 11.74 23.18
N LEU A 91 28.12 12.97 22.82
CA LEU A 91 28.67 13.96 23.74
C LEU A 91 27.58 14.92 24.17
N THR A 92 27.63 15.38 25.42
CA THR A 92 26.64 16.32 25.96
C THR A 92 26.74 17.67 25.26
N VAL A 93 25.71 18.06 24.52
CA VAL A 93 25.61 19.37 23.87
C VAL A 93 24.92 20.38 24.79
N VAL A 94 25.49 21.59 24.92
CA VAL A 94 24.96 22.68 25.77
C VAL A 94 24.83 23.99 24.98
N ASP A 95 23.92 24.88 25.41
CA ASP A 95 23.75 26.20 24.78
C ASP A 95 24.91 27.15 25.14
N GLY A 96 25.65 27.60 24.13
CA GLY A 96 26.74 28.56 24.28
C GLY A 96 28.07 27.93 24.70
N ALA A 97 28.73 28.51 25.71
CA ALA A 97 30.08 28.12 26.10
C ALA A 97 30.07 26.78 26.87
N PRO A 98 30.90 25.79 26.49
CA PRO A 98 30.92 24.49 27.12
C PRO A 98 31.65 24.46 28.46
N GLY A 99 31.20 23.59 29.37
CA GLY A 99 31.89 23.19 30.58
C GLY A 99 32.88 22.03 30.36
N VAL A 100 33.08 21.21 31.38
CA VAL A 100 33.99 20.06 31.34
C VAL A 100 33.30 18.87 30.66
N GLY A 101 33.88 18.35 29.58
CA GLY A 101 33.37 17.19 28.84
C GLY A 101 32.13 17.48 27.99
N GLU A 102 31.79 18.75 27.78
CA GLU A 102 30.62 19.20 27.04
C GLU A 102 31.02 19.80 25.68
N ILE A 103 30.09 19.75 24.72
CA ILE A 103 30.18 20.44 23.42
C ILE A 103 29.27 21.67 23.44
N GLY A 104 29.84 22.84 23.21
CA GLY A 104 29.09 24.10 23.18
C GLY A 104 28.46 24.34 21.82
N PHE A 105 27.16 24.57 21.77
CA PHE A 105 26.42 24.89 20.55
C PHE A 105 26.19 26.40 20.43
N ALA A 106 26.48 26.95 19.25
CA ALA A 106 26.10 28.31 18.90
C ALA A 106 25.59 28.35 17.44
N LYS A 107 24.57 29.16 17.17
CA LYS A 107 24.10 29.42 15.80
C LYS A 107 24.17 30.90 15.45
N ASN A 108 24.41 31.18 14.17
CA ASN A 108 24.23 32.50 13.59
C ASN A 108 23.33 32.37 12.36
N ALA A 109 22.03 32.66 12.53
CA ALA A 109 21.06 32.54 11.44
C ALA A 109 21.32 33.54 10.29
N GLY A 110 22.00 34.66 10.53
CA GLY A 110 22.36 35.63 9.49
C GLY A 110 23.49 35.12 8.58
N ASN A 111 24.47 34.44 9.17
CA ASN A 111 25.58 33.82 8.44
C ASN A 111 25.33 32.34 8.10
N ARG A 112 24.21 31.78 8.58
CA ARG A 112 23.74 30.41 8.38
C ARG A 112 24.79 29.37 8.81
N THR A 113 25.37 29.66 9.98
CA THR A 113 26.37 28.81 10.61
C THR A 113 25.86 28.17 11.89
N ILE A 114 26.28 26.93 12.11
CA ILE A 114 26.18 26.20 13.38
C ILE A 114 27.61 25.88 13.82
N THR A 115 27.97 26.30 15.02
CA THR A 115 29.30 26.17 15.59
C THR A 115 29.25 25.29 16.84
N PHE A 116 30.14 24.31 16.87
CA PHE A 116 30.42 23.43 18.01
C PHE A 116 31.76 23.83 18.61
N THR A 117 31.83 23.97 19.93
CA THR A 117 33.05 24.30 20.67
C THR A 117 33.39 23.17 21.63
N ALA A 118 34.62 22.68 21.60
CA ALA A 118 35.07 21.65 22.53
C ALA A 118 35.30 22.24 23.94
N GLY A 119 34.63 21.69 24.94
CA GLY A 119 34.81 22.04 26.34
C GLY A 119 36.11 21.52 26.94
N ALA A 120 36.35 21.91 28.20
CA ALA A 120 37.52 21.45 28.94
C ALA A 120 37.52 19.92 29.01
N THR A 121 38.68 19.28 28.82
CA THR A 121 38.85 17.81 28.80
C THR A 121 38.18 17.05 27.65
N VAL A 122 37.46 17.72 26.73
CA VAL A 122 37.02 17.10 25.47
C VAL A 122 38.28 16.77 24.65
N ASN A 123 38.33 15.54 24.13
CA ASN A 123 39.42 15.05 23.32
C ASN A 123 38.91 14.01 22.33
N VAL A 124 38.39 14.50 21.20
CA VAL A 124 38.07 13.67 20.04
C VAL A 124 39.37 13.43 19.28
N ALA A 125 39.71 12.17 19.08
CA ALA A 125 40.99 11.81 18.47
C ALA A 125 41.02 12.10 16.96
N ALA A 126 42.21 12.29 16.41
CA ALA A 126 42.40 12.25 14.96
C ALA A 126 41.87 10.91 14.40
N ALA A 127 41.29 10.94 13.20
CA ALA A 127 40.60 9.82 12.54
C ALA A 127 39.27 9.37 13.18
N SER A 128 38.78 10.05 14.23
CA SER A 128 37.41 9.86 14.73
C SER A 128 36.36 10.18 13.66
N ILE A 129 35.23 9.49 13.74
CA ILE A 129 34.03 9.78 12.95
C ILE A 129 33.13 10.69 13.78
N ILE A 130 32.87 11.87 13.23
CA ILE A 130 31.89 12.80 13.80
C ILE A 130 30.56 12.59 13.11
N THR A 131 29.51 12.46 13.92
CA THR A 131 28.12 12.47 13.47
C THR A 131 27.39 13.63 14.15
N ILE A 132 26.76 14.46 13.33
CA ILE A 132 25.92 15.58 13.77
C ILE A 132 24.50 15.29 13.28
N GLU A 133 23.58 15.15 14.21
CA GLU A 133 22.16 14.94 13.95
C GLU A 133 21.43 16.26 14.18
N ILE A 134 20.56 16.67 13.25
CA ILE A 134 19.78 17.90 13.37
C ILE A 134 18.30 17.61 13.13
N GLY A 135 17.42 18.20 13.93
CA GLY A 135 15.98 18.04 13.85
C GLY A 135 15.52 16.81 14.62
N THR A 136 14.60 16.06 14.04
CA THR A 136 14.03 14.83 14.63
C THR A 136 15.00 13.65 14.62
N ASN A 137 16.14 13.79 13.94
CA ASN A 137 17.24 12.84 14.07
C ASN A 137 17.92 12.91 15.44
N ALA A 138 17.86 14.05 16.14
CA ALA A 138 18.44 14.18 17.47
C ALA A 138 17.65 13.34 18.49
N THR A 139 18.36 12.64 19.37
CA THR A 139 17.90 11.89 20.56
C THR A 139 17.26 12.81 21.61
N GLY A 140 17.57 14.11 21.61
CA GLY A 140 16.88 15.16 22.38
C GLY A 140 15.40 15.36 21.99
N PRO A 141 14.71 16.42 22.44
CA PRO A 141 13.34 16.69 22.01
C PRO A 141 13.21 16.89 20.49
N GLY A 142 14.29 17.27 19.78
CA GLY A 142 14.43 17.08 18.33
C GLY A 142 13.28 17.63 17.49
N VAL A 143 12.79 18.84 17.77
CA VAL A 143 11.54 19.35 17.19
C VAL A 143 11.77 20.26 16.00
N ASN A 144 12.84 21.07 16.03
CA ASN A 144 13.08 22.07 14.99
C ASN A 144 14.09 21.59 13.95
N GLN A 145 13.68 21.64 12.70
CA GLN A 145 14.45 21.24 11.53
C GLN A 145 15.02 22.45 10.79
N ILE A 146 15.97 22.21 9.88
CA ILE A 146 16.44 23.22 8.94
C ILE A 146 15.43 23.30 7.79
N THR A 147 15.01 24.50 7.40
CA THR A 147 14.17 24.66 6.19
C THR A 147 15.06 24.76 4.95
N ASN A 148 14.76 23.93 3.96
CA ASN A 148 15.44 23.93 2.67
C ASN A 148 15.31 25.27 1.93
N PRO A 149 16.26 25.59 1.04
CA PRO A 149 16.21 26.74 0.14
C PRO A 149 14.89 26.89 -0.61
N THR A 150 14.59 28.12 -1.02
CA THR A 150 13.36 28.45 -1.74
C THR A 150 13.41 28.11 -3.23
N THR A 151 14.57 27.69 -3.75
CA THR A 151 14.79 27.35 -5.16
C THR A 151 15.50 26.00 -5.30
N ALA A 152 15.14 25.24 -6.32
CA ALA A 152 15.85 24.01 -6.66
C ALA A 152 17.28 24.29 -7.16
N GLY A 153 18.21 23.37 -6.88
CA GLY A 153 19.62 23.52 -7.22
C GLY A 153 20.52 22.62 -6.39
N SER A 154 21.84 22.80 -6.57
CA SER A 154 22.86 22.19 -5.72
C SER A 154 23.32 23.21 -4.70
N PHE A 155 23.31 22.86 -3.42
CA PHE A 155 23.69 23.76 -2.34
C PHE A 155 24.76 23.12 -1.47
N GLN A 156 25.78 23.90 -1.13
CA GLN A 156 26.90 23.43 -0.34
C GLN A 156 26.63 23.50 1.18
N VAL A 157 27.13 22.51 1.90
CA VAL A 157 27.37 22.55 3.35
C VAL A 157 28.88 22.44 3.56
N ALA A 158 29.47 23.47 4.16
CA ALA A 158 30.91 23.57 4.37
C ALA A 158 31.27 23.41 5.85
N LEU A 159 32.39 22.73 6.13
CA LEU A 159 32.98 22.58 7.46
C LEU A 159 34.28 23.39 7.51
N THR A 160 34.43 24.18 8.58
CA THR A 160 35.65 24.94 8.91
C THR A 160 35.84 24.97 10.42
N GLY A 161 36.95 25.53 10.92
CA GLY A 161 37.17 25.66 12.35
C GLY A 161 38.17 26.74 12.75
N THR A 162 38.21 27.05 14.05
CA THR A 162 39.28 27.82 14.70
C THR A 162 39.93 26.91 15.75
N GLY A 163 41.26 26.82 15.76
CA GLY A 163 41.98 25.82 16.57
C GLY A 163 41.96 24.42 15.94
N PHE A 164 40.78 24.02 15.44
CA PHE A 164 40.59 22.91 14.53
C PHE A 164 41.02 23.28 13.11
N ALA A 165 41.99 22.55 12.56
CA ALA A 165 42.59 22.86 11.26
C ALA A 165 41.83 22.24 10.09
N ASP A 166 40.97 21.24 10.27
CA ASP A 166 40.35 20.58 9.13
C ASP A 166 39.27 21.42 8.44
N SER A 167 39.01 21.10 7.17
CA SER A 167 37.93 21.68 6.38
C SER A 167 37.33 20.66 5.42
N GLY A 168 36.13 20.93 4.90
CA GLY A 168 35.52 20.11 3.86
C GLY A 168 34.23 20.72 3.34
N GLU A 169 33.72 20.19 2.25
CA GLU A 169 32.48 20.64 1.62
C GLU A 169 31.71 19.42 1.09
N VAL A 170 30.38 19.45 1.21
CA VAL A 170 29.46 18.49 0.58
C VAL A 170 28.34 19.26 -0.10
N ASP A 171 27.91 18.80 -1.27
CA ASP A 171 26.76 19.35 -1.98
C ASP A 171 25.51 18.52 -1.71
N VAL A 172 24.41 19.19 -1.36
CA VAL A 172 23.08 18.59 -1.21
C VAL A 172 22.14 19.07 -2.32
N PRO A 173 21.36 18.16 -2.93
CA PRO A 173 20.40 18.54 -3.95
C PRO A 173 19.11 19.07 -3.31
N ILE A 174 18.60 20.18 -3.85
CA ILE A 174 17.27 20.72 -3.57
C ILE A 174 16.43 20.64 -4.83
N MET A 175 15.21 20.13 -4.72
CA MET A 175 14.31 19.82 -5.82
C MET A 175 12.98 20.53 -5.64
N ASP A 176 12.25 20.78 -6.74
CA ASP A 176 10.91 21.37 -6.66
C ASP A 176 9.92 20.44 -5.93
N ASP A 177 10.07 19.13 -6.13
CA ASP A 177 9.39 18.10 -5.36
C ASP A 177 10.29 16.86 -5.25
N ASP A 178 10.20 16.18 -4.12
CA ASP A 178 10.92 14.94 -3.80
C ASP A 178 9.95 13.74 -3.65
N GLN A 179 8.68 13.93 -4.00
CA GLN A 179 7.63 12.91 -3.92
C GLN A 179 6.95 12.67 -5.28
N VAL A 180 6.64 11.41 -5.56
CA VAL A 180 5.87 10.98 -6.73
C VAL A 180 4.56 10.34 -6.26
N SER A 181 3.43 10.87 -6.71
CA SER A 181 2.11 10.28 -6.43
C SER A 181 1.75 9.25 -7.51
N ILE A 182 1.25 8.09 -7.09
CA ILE A 182 0.82 6.99 -7.98
C ILE A 182 -0.65 6.68 -7.67
N THR A 183 -1.49 6.62 -8.70
CA THR A 183 -2.94 6.36 -8.58
C THR A 183 -3.40 5.32 -9.62
N ALA A 184 -4.48 4.60 -9.30
CA ALA A 184 -5.12 3.61 -10.17
C ALA A 184 -6.64 3.54 -9.91
N THR A 185 -7.40 2.99 -10.87
CA THR A 185 -8.85 2.76 -10.77
C THR A 185 -9.18 1.31 -11.13
N VAL A 186 -10.28 0.79 -10.59
CA VAL A 186 -10.83 -0.54 -10.90
C VAL A 186 -12.31 -0.37 -11.24
N ASP A 187 -12.72 -0.81 -12.42
CA ASP A 187 -14.10 -0.73 -12.88
C ASP A 187 -14.94 -1.90 -12.37
N THR A 188 -16.22 -1.67 -12.07
CA THR A 188 -17.18 -2.70 -11.68
C THR A 188 -17.71 -3.47 -12.90
N TYR A 189 -17.79 -4.79 -12.83
CA TYR A 189 -18.34 -5.66 -13.88
C TYR A 189 -19.13 -6.85 -13.32
N LEU A 190 -20.10 -7.30 -14.10
CA LEU A 190 -20.92 -8.50 -13.88
C LEU A 190 -21.20 -9.11 -15.26
N LEU A 191 -20.73 -10.34 -15.47
CA LEU A 191 -21.01 -11.16 -16.65
C LEU A 191 -21.86 -12.34 -16.19
N PHE A 192 -23.01 -12.53 -16.84
CA PHE A 192 -23.93 -13.62 -16.54
C PHE A 192 -24.47 -14.19 -17.85
N ASP A 193 -24.33 -15.50 -18.04
CA ASP A 193 -24.82 -16.21 -19.21
C ASP A 193 -25.62 -17.46 -18.82
N LEU A 194 -26.51 -17.89 -19.73
CA LEU A 194 -27.29 -19.11 -19.61
C LEU A 194 -26.98 -20.05 -20.76
N ASP A 195 -26.88 -21.32 -20.44
CA ASP A 195 -26.76 -22.37 -21.44
C ASP A 195 -27.70 -23.53 -21.18
N VAL A 196 -28.08 -24.23 -22.25
CA VAL A 196 -28.90 -25.45 -22.19
C VAL A 196 -28.31 -26.54 -23.05
N ALA A 197 -27.88 -27.63 -22.40
CA ALA A 197 -27.31 -28.81 -23.04
C ALA A 197 -27.25 -29.99 -22.05
N ALA A 198 -26.95 -31.20 -22.54
CA ALA A 198 -26.73 -32.38 -21.71
C ALA A 198 -25.41 -32.36 -20.91
N ALA A 199 -24.50 -31.44 -21.23
CA ALA A 199 -23.25 -31.22 -20.54
C ALA A 199 -22.87 -29.74 -20.62
N HIS A 200 -22.06 -29.27 -19.66
CA HIS A 200 -21.68 -27.87 -19.58
C HIS A 200 -20.89 -27.40 -20.81
N GLY A 201 -21.28 -26.25 -21.34
CA GLY A 201 -20.64 -25.52 -22.43
C GLY A 201 -21.62 -24.61 -23.16
N ASP A 202 -21.06 -23.68 -23.95
CA ASP A 202 -21.82 -22.65 -24.65
C ASP A 202 -22.88 -23.24 -25.60
N SER A 203 -24.06 -22.63 -25.55
CA SER A 203 -25.24 -22.93 -26.35
C SER A 203 -25.88 -21.62 -26.82
N ASN A 204 -26.69 -21.68 -27.88
CA ASN A 204 -27.32 -20.48 -28.43
C ASN A 204 -28.81 -20.47 -28.15
N ALA A 205 -29.34 -19.29 -27.83
CA ALA A 205 -30.78 -19.07 -27.79
C ALA A 205 -31.45 -19.39 -29.16
N PRO A 206 -32.73 -19.79 -29.18
CA PRO A 206 -33.61 -19.96 -28.02
C PRO A 206 -33.29 -21.23 -27.22
N TYR A 207 -33.30 -21.09 -25.89
CA TYR A 207 -33.11 -22.21 -24.97
C TYR A 207 -34.40 -23.01 -24.81
N SER A 208 -34.31 -24.34 -24.87
CA SER A 208 -35.45 -25.24 -24.68
C SER A 208 -35.02 -26.51 -23.98
N ILE A 209 -35.75 -26.91 -22.94
CA ILE A 209 -35.57 -28.18 -22.25
C ILE A 209 -36.80 -29.05 -22.49
N SER A 210 -36.57 -30.31 -22.88
CA SER A 210 -37.63 -31.30 -23.03
C SER A 210 -37.60 -32.30 -21.89
N LEU A 211 -38.74 -32.47 -21.22
CA LEU A 211 -38.99 -33.55 -20.28
C LEU A 211 -39.51 -34.83 -20.98
N GLY A 212 -39.72 -34.80 -22.30
CA GLY A 212 -40.29 -35.94 -23.03
C GLY A 212 -41.71 -36.28 -22.58
N GLU A 213 -42.04 -37.57 -22.60
CA GLU A 213 -43.36 -38.08 -22.17
C GLU A 213 -43.38 -38.29 -20.65
N LEU A 214 -44.15 -37.46 -19.94
CA LEU A 214 -44.40 -37.63 -18.52
C LEU A 214 -45.41 -38.75 -18.28
N ASN A 215 -45.11 -39.62 -17.32
CA ASN A 215 -46.03 -40.66 -16.87
C ASN A 215 -45.96 -40.82 -15.34
N PHE A 216 -46.88 -41.60 -14.78
CA PHE A 216 -46.94 -41.83 -13.34
C PHE A 216 -46.02 -42.96 -12.84
N ALA A 217 -45.32 -43.67 -13.73
CA ALA A 217 -44.50 -44.82 -13.35
C ALA A 217 -43.04 -44.44 -13.01
N ALA A 218 -42.58 -43.24 -13.40
CA ALA A 218 -41.22 -42.78 -13.18
C ALA A 218 -41.16 -41.26 -12.96
N VAL A 219 -40.23 -40.82 -12.09
CA VAL A 219 -39.80 -39.42 -12.06
C VAL A 219 -38.91 -39.19 -13.26
N THR A 220 -39.26 -38.18 -14.05
CA THR A 220 -38.51 -37.81 -15.25
C THR A 220 -37.56 -36.68 -14.92
N THR A 221 -36.29 -36.84 -15.31
CA THR A 221 -35.27 -35.79 -15.30
C THR A 221 -34.98 -35.43 -16.74
N ALA A 222 -34.97 -34.14 -17.07
CA ALA A 222 -34.61 -33.70 -18.41
C ALA A 222 -33.18 -34.15 -18.76
N THR A 223 -32.94 -34.47 -20.03
CA THR A 223 -31.59 -34.83 -20.50
C THR A 223 -30.69 -33.61 -20.61
N ASP A 224 -31.24 -32.48 -21.06
CA ASP A 224 -30.56 -31.20 -21.06
C ASP A 224 -30.78 -30.48 -19.72
N HIS A 225 -29.74 -29.81 -19.24
CA HIS A 225 -29.72 -29.05 -18.00
C HIS A 225 -29.62 -27.56 -18.31
N ILE A 226 -29.83 -26.71 -17.30
CA ILE A 226 -29.58 -25.28 -17.39
C ILE A 226 -28.23 -25.01 -16.73
N PHE A 227 -27.28 -24.47 -17.47
CA PHE A 227 -26.02 -23.97 -16.93
C PHE A 227 -26.06 -22.45 -16.80
N MET A 228 -25.36 -21.95 -15.79
CA MET A 228 -25.28 -20.55 -15.42
C MET A 228 -23.82 -20.19 -15.23
N ASP A 229 -23.30 -19.31 -16.08
CA ASP A 229 -21.92 -18.83 -15.95
C ASP A 229 -21.88 -17.43 -15.36
N LEU A 230 -20.95 -17.18 -14.45
CA LEU A 230 -20.86 -15.97 -13.65
C LEU A 230 -19.41 -15.53 -13.42
N ASP A 231 -19.13 -14.29 -13.80
CA ASP A 231 -17.90 -13.56 -13.47
C ASP A 231 -18.28 -12.18 -12.91
N SER A 232 -17.79 -11.83 -11.72
CA SER A 232 -18.16 -10.57 -11.06
C SER A 232 -17.11 -10.10 -10.07
N ASN A 233 -16.84 -8.79 -10.03
CA ASN A 233 -16.06 -8.16 -8.98
C ASN A 233 -16.89 -7.43 -7.92
N ALA A 234 -18.17 -7.77 -7.78
CA ALA A 234 -19.04 -7.24 -6.74
C ALA A 234 -18.52 -7.62 -5.33
N GLU A 235 -18.05 -6.65 -4.55
CA GLU A 235 -17.43 -6.89 -3.23
C GLU A 235 -18.40 -7.45 -2.19
N ASN A 236 -19.70 -7.18 -2.33
CA ASN A 236 -20.75 -7.74 -1.48
C ASN A 236 -21.41 -8.96 -2.15
N GLY A 237 -20.81 -9.48 -3.21
CA GLY A 237 -21.23 -10.69 -3.91
C GLY A 237 -22.34 -10.49 -4.94
N THR A 238 -22.79 -11.60 -5.51
CA THR A 238 -23.84 -11.68 -6.53
C THR A 238 -24.90 -12.70 -6.11
N VAL A 239 -26.17 -12.41 -6.39
CA VAL A 239 -27.29 -13.34 -6.19
C VAL A 239 -27.89 -13.72 -7.53
N ILE A 240 -28.06 -15.03 -7.77
CA ILE A 240 -28.80 -15.58 -8.90
C ILE A 240 -30.20 -15.97 -8.45
N GLN A 241 -31.21 -15.54 -9.21
CA GLN A 241 -32.61 -15.82 -8.89
C GLN A 241 -33.35 -16.36 -10.11
N VAL A 242 -34.36 -17.19 -9.85
CA VAL A 242 -35.27 -17.76 -10.85
C VAL A 242 -36.72 -17.42 -10.52
N LYS A 243 -37.55 -17.30 -11.55
CA LYS A 243 -39.02 -17.32 -11.44
C LYS A 243 -39.61 -18.08 -12.62
N ASP A 244 -40.85 -18.50 -12.45
CA ASP A 244 -41.68 -19.29 -13.36
C ASP A 244 -42.86 -18.42 -13.86
N ALA A 245 -43.39 -18.71 -15.05
CA ALA A 245 -44.52 -17.99 -15.64
C ALA A 245 -45.91 -18.48 -15.16
N ASN A 246 -46.04 -19.77 -14.85
CA ASN A 246 -47.29 -20.49 -14.63
C ASN A 246 -47.41 -21.19 -13.25
N ASN A 247 -46.39 -21.11 -12.38
CA ASN A 247 -46.27 -21.89 -11.14
C ASN A 247 -46.34 -23.41 -11.37
N GLY A 248 -45.83 -23.88 -12.52
CA GLY A 248 -45.89 -25.27 -12.94
C GLY A 248 -45.95 -25.47 -14.44
N LEU A 249 -45.95 -26.73 -14.88
CA LEU A 249 -46.17 -27.07 -16.29
C LEU A 249 -47.66 -26.92 -16.59
N LEU A 250 -48.02 -25.90 -17.38
CA LEU A 250 -49.40 -25.60 -17.74
C LEU A 250 -49.74 -26.24 -19.09
N SER A 251 -50.86 -26.96 -19.14
CA SER A 251 -51.56 -27.33 -20.36
C SER A 251 -52.77 -26.42 -20.54
N SER A 252 -52.76 -25.62 -21.62
CA SER A 252 -53.92 -24.79 -21.97
C SER A 252 -55.06 -25.64 -22.51
N TYR A 253 -54.73 -26.69 -23.26
CA TYR A 253 -55.70 -27.62 -23.82
C TYR A 253 -56.49 -28.37 -22.73
N ALA A 254 -55.79 -28.93 -21.74
CA ALA A 254 -56.43 -29.66 -20.64
C ALA A 254 -56.96 -28.74 -19.53
N SER A 255 -56.62 -27.44 -19.55
CA SER A 255 -56.90 -26.51 -18.43
C SER A 255 -56.39 -27.07 -17.10
N TYR A 256 -55.16 -27.61 -17.11
CA TYR A 256 -54.56 -28.31 -15.99
C TYR A 256 -53.09 -27.90 -15.84
N THR A 257 -52.63 -27.74 -14.60
CA THR A 257 -51.24 -27.44 -14.29
C THR A 257 -50.66 -28.55 -13.43
N ILE A 258 -49.54 -29.13 -13.85
CA ILE A 258 -48.69 -29.93 -12.96
C ILE A 258 -47.95 -28.92 -12.10
N ALA A 259 -48.37 -28.78 -10.84
CA ALA A 259 -47.92 -27.70 -9.98
C ALA A 259 -46.42 -27.82 -9.64
N SER A 260 -45.76 -26.68 -9.52
CA SER A 260 -44.43 -26.66 -8.90
C SER A 260 -44.51 -26.67 -7.38
N ALA A 261 -43.77 -27.55 -6.73
CA ALA A 261 -43.75 -27.69 -5.27
C ALA A 261 -42.38 -28.13 -4.76
N SER A 262 -42.04 -27.70 -3.54
CA SER A 262 -40.84 -28.18 -2.84
C SER A 262 -41.18 -29.49 -2.13
N GLU A 263 -40.90 -30.62 -2.78
CA GLU A 263 -41.35 -31.94 -2.33
C GLU A 263 -40.47 -33.08 -2.85
N THR A 264 -40.74 -34.29 -2.38
CA THR A 264 -40.23 -35.52 -3.01
C THR A 264 -41.21 -36.01 -4.07
N LEU A 265 -40.80 -35.97 -5.33
CA LEU A 265 -41.60 -36.48 -6.44
C LEU A 265 -41.82 -37.99 -6.25
N THR A 266 -43.08 -38.40 -6.21
CA THR A 266 -43.47 -39.78 -5.90
C THR A 266 -44.23 -40.39 -7.08
N ILE A 267 -43.85 -41.60 -7.47
CA ILE A 267 -44.50 -42.35 -8.55
C ILE A 267 -45.78 -43.05 -8.08
N ASN A 268 -46.63 -43.45 -9.03
CA ASN A 268 -47.87 -44.22 -8.85
C ASN A 268 -48.93 -43.54 -7.98
N GLN A 269 -48.83 -42.22 -7.82
CA GLN A 269 -49.78 -41.42 -7.06
C GLN A 269 -51.09 -41.29 -7.84
N ASP A 270 -52.21 -41.38 -7.11
CA ASP A 270 -53.52 -41.14 -7.71
C ASP A 270 -53.70 -39.65 -8.00
N THR A 271 -53.31 -38.77 -7.07
CA THR A 271 -53.70 -37.34 -7.10
C THR A 271 -52.56 -36.32 -7.08
N ASN A 272 -51.31 -36.72 -6.84
CA ASN A 272 -50.20 -35.78 -6.64
C ASN A 272 -49.17 -35.92 -7.76
N ASP A 273 -49.27 -35.04 -8.76
CA ASP A 273 -48.18 -34.80 -9.71
C ASP A 273 -47.22 -33.75 -9.15
N GLY A 274 -46.10 -33.51 -9.83
CA GLY A 274 -45.15 -32.50 -9.37
C GLY A 274 -44.10 -32.14 -10.42
N TYR A 275 -43.56 -30.94 -10.27
CA TYR A 275 -42.53 -30.34 -11.11
C TYR A 275 -41.62 -29.42 -10.29
N GLY A 276 -40.35 -29.36 -10.62
CA GLY A 276 -39.45 -28.39 -9.98
C GLY A 276 -38.02 -28.49 -10.44
N LEU A 277 -37.18 -27.73 -9.75
CA LEU A 277 -35.76 -27.63 -10.04
C LEU A 277 -34.92 -28.29 -8.93
N GLN A 278 -33.73 -28.75 -9.31
CA GLN A 278 -32.72 -29.25 -8.39
C GLN A 278 -31.36 -28.69 -8.83
N ASN A 279 -30.51 -28.30 -7.90
CA ASN A 279 -29.14 -27.92 -8.21
C ASN A 279 -28.33 -29.16 -8.64
N GLY A 280 -27.48 -28.98 -9.64
CA GLY A 280 -26.47 -29.92 -10.02
C GLY A 280 -25.13 -29.54 -9.41
N THR A 281 -24.08 -29.60 -10.22
CA THR A 281 -22.73 -29.23 -9.81
C THR A 281 -22.52 -27.72 -9.89
N PHE A 282 -21.94 -27.16 -8.84
CA PHE A 282 -21.42 -25.79 -8.83
C PHE A 282 -19.88 -25.83 -8.78
N SER A 283 -19.24 -24.97 -9.56
CA SER A 283 -17.77 -24.85 -9.62
C SER A 283 -17.35 -23.38 -9.82
N PHE A 284 -16.08 -23.09 -9.54
CA PHE A 284 -15.49 -21.76 -9.70
C PHE A 284 -13.97 -21.85 -9.80
N THR A 285 -13.33 -20.84 -10.38
CA THR A 285 -11.87 -20.67 -10.34
C THR A 285 -11.44 -19.92 -9.07
N SER A 286 -12.19 -18.90 -8.66
CA SER A 286 -11.99 -18.15 -7.42
C SER A 286 -13.33 -17.62 -6.89
N GLY A 287 -13.42 -17.35 -5.58
CA GLY A 287 -14.66 -16.99 -4.91
C GLY A 287 -15.32 -18.17 -4.21
N ALA A 288 -16.64 -18.14 -4.06
CA ALA A 288 -17.43 -19.24 -3.53
C ALA A 288 -18.85 -19.19 -4.06
N TRP A 289 -19.52 -20.35 -4.09
CA TRP A 289 -20.97 -20.45 -4.19
C TRP A 289 -21.56 -20.78 -2.82
N ASN A 290 -22.71 -20.18 -2.52
CA ASN A 290 -23.61 -20.59 -1.47
C ASN A 290 -24.97 -20.87 -2.11
N GLU A 291 -25.25 -22.16 -2.26
CA GLU A 291 -26.46 -22.66 -2.90
C GLU A 291 -27.68 -22.52 -1.99
N SER A 292 -28.82 -22.17 -2.58
CA SER A 292 -30.09 -22.13 -1.85
C SER A 292 -30.52 -23.53 -1.43
N GLY A 293 -30.78 -23.72 -0.13
CA GLY A 293 -31.29 -24.99 0.39
C GLY A 293 -32.65 -25.41 -0.17
N THR A 294 -33.33 -24.54 -0.93
CA THR A 294 -34.56 -24.90 -1.66
C THR A 294 -34.26 -25.84 -2.83
N TYR A 295 -33.13 -25.63 -3.51
CA TYR A 295 -32.76 -26.34 -4.73
C TYR A 295 -31.55 -27.26 -4.52
N ASN A 296 -30.72 -27.02 -3.50
CA ASN A 296 -29.66 -27.92 -3.07
C ASN A 296 -30.23 -29.15 -2.35
N VAL A 297 -30.81 -30.04 -3.15
CA VAL A 297 -31.49 -31.27 -2.75
C VAL A 297 -31.06 -32.40 -3.68
N ASP A 298 -31.34 -33.65 -3.31
CA ASP A 298 -30.88 -34.83 -4.06
C ASP A 298 -32.01 -35.79 -4.46
N GLY A 299 -31.70 -36.69 -5.39
CA GLY A 299 -32.60 -37.79 -5.77
C GLY A 299 -33.88 -37.29 -6.45
N ALA A 300 -35.04 -37.67 -5.93
CA ALA A 300 -36.35 -37.26 -6.45
C ALA A 300 -36.90 -36.00 -5.76
N VAL A 301 -36.11 -35.33 -4.91
CA VAL A 301 -36.51 -34.09 -4.25
C VAL A 301 -36.30 -32.91 -5.20
N VAL A 302 -37.26 -31.99 -5.26
CA VAL A 302 -37.17 -30.75 -6.05
C VAL A 302 -37.54 -29.55 -5.19
N GLY A 303 -37.04 -28.38 -5.59
CA GLY A 303 -37.48 -27.08 -5.09
C GLY A 303 -38.54 -26.46 -6.00
N ALA A 304 -39.53 -25.82 -5.40
CA ALA A 304 -40.56 -25.09 -6.11
C ALA A 304 -39.98 -23.90 -6.87
N VAL A 305 -40.52 -23.65 -8.05
CA VAL A 305 -40.47 -22.36 -8.73
C VAL A 305 -41.85 -21.71 -8.70
N SER A 306 -41.87 -20.38 -8.73
CA SER A 306 -43.12 -19.64 -8.69
C SER A 306 -43.00 -18.36 -9.51
N THR A 307 -44.12 -17.66 -9.67
CA THR A 307 -44.16 -16.33 -10.28
C THR A 307 -43.39 -15.25 -9.50
N ALA A 308 -42.98 -15.53 -8.25
CA ALA A 308 -42.07 -14.70 -7.47
C ALA A 308 -40.60 -15.14 -7.66
N TRP A 309 -39.68 -14.18 -7.55
CA TRP A 309 -38.25 -14.45 -7.58
C TRP A 309 -37.80 -15.24 -6.35
N SER A 310 -37.15 -16.37 -6.60
CA SER A 310 -36.51 -17.22 -5.59
C SER A 310 -35.02 -17.28 -5.84
N GLU A 311 -34.23 -17.29 -4.78
CA GLU A 311 -32.77 -17.44 -4.86
C GLU A 311 -32.37 -18.87 -5.22
N VAL A 312 -31.52 -19.00 -6.24
CA VAL A 312 -30.90 -20.27 -6.68
C VAL A 312 -29.57 -20.48 -5.96
N ALA A 313 -28.71 -19.47 -6.01
CA ALA A 313 -27.43 -19.42 -5.33
C ALA A 313 -26.96 -17.98 -5.20
N ASN A 314 -26.00 -17.75 -4.30
CA ASN A 314 -25.28 -16.48 -4.20
C ASN A 314 -23.78 -16.73 -4.03
N THR A 315 -22.95 -15.69 -4.11
CA THR A 315 -21.48 -15.83 -4.02
C THR A 315 -20.92 -15.61 -2.61
N ASN A 316 -21.73 -15.82 -1.57
CA ASN A 316 -21.38 -15.69 -0.15
C ASN A 316 -20.72 -14.36 0.23
N SER A 317 -21.20 -13.25 -0.34
CA SER A 317 -20.61 -11.92 -0.17
C SER A 317 -19.16 -11.77 -0.67
N GLU A 318 -18.80 -12.51 -1.71
CA GLU A 318 -17.47 -12.45 -2.34
C GLU A 318 -17.58 -12.24 -3.87
N PRO A 319 -16.59 -11.56 -4.50
CA PRO A 319 -16.37 -11.66 -5.94
C PRO A 319 -16.23 -13.12 -6.40
N ILE A 320 -16.51 -13.37 -7.68
CA ILE A 320 -16.38 -14.70 -8.26
C ILE A 320 -15.73 -14.64 -9.64
N VAL A 321 -14.87 -15.62 -9.92
CA VAL A 321 -14.23 -15.80 -11.22
C VAL A 321 -14.45 -17.21 -11.75
N GLY A 322 -14.90 -17.31 -12.99
CA GLY A 322 -15.23 -18.56 -13.68
C GLY A 322 -16.25 -19.38 -12.92
N GLY A 323 -17.25 -18.73 -12.31
CA GLY A 323 -18.33 -19.42 -11.62
C GLY A 323 -19.23 -20.12 -12.62
N SER A 324 -19.52 -21.39 -12.38
CA SER A 324 -20.45 -22.20 -13.18
C SER A 324 -21.40 -22.95 -12.25
N GLY A 325 -22.70 -22.84 -12.51
CA GLY A 325 -23.76 -23.52 -11.77
C GLY A 325 -24.68 -24.31 -12.68
N GLU A 326 -25.18 -25.44 -12.21
CA GLU A 326 -26.04 -26.36 -12.96
C GLU A 326 -27.41 -26.49 -12.28
N MET A 327 -28.49 -26.54 -13.08
CA MET A 327 -29.85 -26.84 -12.64
C MET A 327 -30.45 -27.97 -13.46
N LEU A 328 -31.00 -28.96 -12.77
CA LEU A 328 -31.80 -30.03 -13.34
C LEU A 328 -33.28 -29.69 -13.26
N VAL A 329 -34.03 -30.08 -14.29
CA VAL A 329 -35.49 -29.97 -14.35
C VAL A 329 -36.09 -31.35 -14.18
N LYS A 330 -37.03 -31.51 -13.25
CA LYS A 330 -37.66 -32.79 -12.95
C LYS A 330 -39.17 -32.67 -12.84
N ALA A 331 -39.89 -33.72 -13.24
CA ALA A 331 -41.34 -33.81 -13.10
C ALA A 331 -41.84 -35.26 -13.01
N VAL A 332 -43.07 -35.43 -12.51
CA VAL A 332 -43.81 -36.69 -12.52
C VAL A 332 -45.29 -36.39 -12.71
N ALA A 333 -46.00 -37.22 -13.48
CA ALA A 333 -47.46 -37.14 -13.59
C ALA A 333 -48.14 -38.04 -12.54
N ALA A 334 -49.37 -37.72 -12.17
CA ALA A 334 -50.26 -38.58 -11.39
C ALA A 334 -51.25 -39.28 -12.30
N LYS A 335 -51.99 -40.26 -11.77
CA LYS A 335 -53.04 -40.95 -12.55
C LYS A 335 -54.20 -40.03 -12.94
N ILE A 336 -54.45 -38.96 -12.18
CA ILE A 336 -55.46 -37.94 -12.52
C ILE A 336 -54.94 -36.86 -13.47
N THR A 337 -53.63 -36.76 -13.71
CA THR A 337 -53.07 -35.72 -14.58
C THR A 337 -53.69 -35.89 -15.96
N SER A 338 -54.25 -34.80 -16.48
CA SER A 338 -54.99 -34.85 -17.75
C SER A 338 -54.03 -35.13 -18.90
N ALA A 339 -54.43 -36.00 -19.84
CA ALA A 339 -53.59 -36.28 -21.00
C ALA A 339 -53.58 -35.06 -21.95
N ALA A 340 -52.40 -34.50 -22.17
CA ALA A 340 -52.14 -33.43 -23.12
C ALA A 340 -50.67 -33.43 -23.56
N ASP A 341 -50.38 -32.81 -24.70
CA ASP A 341 -49.04 -32.70 -25.30
C ASP A 341 -48.46 -31.27 -25.24
N ASP A 342 -49.16 -30.35 -24.57
CA ASP A 342 -48.81 -28.92 -24.49
C ASP A 342 -48.40 -28.46 -23.08
N TYR A 343 -48.08 -29.39 -22.17
CA TYR A 343 -47.54 -29.06 -20.85
C TYR A 343 -46.21 -28.31 -20.97
N ALA A 344 -46.22 -27.02 -20.63
CA ALA A 344 -45.04 -26.17 -20.76
C ALA A 344 -44.94 -25.13 -19.64
N ASP A 345 -43.73 -24.67 -19.41
CA ASP A 345 -43.41 -23.56 -18.52
C ASP A 345 -42.29 -22.70 -19.12
N THR A 346 -42.11 -21.47 -18.61
CA THR A 346 -41.04 -20.55 -18.97
C THR A 346 -40.37 -20.02 -17.71
N LEU A 347 -39.11 -20.40 -17.53
CA LEU A 347 -38.27 -19.91 -16.44
C LEU A 347 -37.53 -18.64 -16.86
N THR A 348 -37.47 -17.66 -15.96
CA THR A 348 -36.66 -16.44 -16.13
C THR A 348 -35.60 -16.40 -15.04
N PHE A 349 -34.33 -16.21 -15.43
CA PHE A 349 -33.22 -16.03 -14.51
C PHE A 349 -32.72 -14.59 -14.49
N ARG A 350 -32.08 -14.19 -13.39
CA ARG A 350 -31.31 -12.94 -13.30
C ARG A 350 -30.14 -13.09 -12.33
N ALA A 351 -29.05 -12.37 -12.60
CA ALA A 351 -27.97 -12.14 -11.66
C ALA A 351 -27.99 -10.68 -11.19
N THR A 352 -27.72 -10.43 -9.90
CA THR A 352 -27.62 -9.08 -9.31
C THR A 352 -26.34 -8.97 -8.50
N GLY A 353 -25.38 -8.17 -8.97
CA GLY A 353 -24.15 -7.84 -8.25
C GLY A 353 -24.38 -6.73 -7.22
N MET A 354 -23.76 -6.85 -6.05
CA MET A 354 -23.79 -5.88 -4.97
C MET A 354 -22.37 -5.31 -4.77
N TYR A 355 -22.19 -4.04 -5.15
CA TYR A 355 -20.96 -3.26 -4.94
C TYR A 355 -21.13 -2.40 -3.70
#